data_AF-A0A932IYD5-F1
#
_entry.id   AF-A0A932IYD5-F1
#
_cell.length_a   1.000
_cell.length_b   1.000
_cell.length_c   1.000
_cell.angle_alpha   90.00
_cell.angle_beta   90.00
_cell.angle_gamma   90.00
#
_symmetry.space_group_name_H-M   'P 1'
#
loop_
_entity.id
_entity.type
_entity.pdbx_description
1 polymer ?
#
loop_
_entity_poly.entity_id
_entity_poly.type
_entity_poly.pdbx_seq_one_letter_code
_entity_poly.pdbx_strand_id
1 'polypeptide(L)'
;MPNPILLNLPDHLETSRLHMRVPRAGDGAQVYAAVCESLPALRQFTASLPWVVGEQSEENSHRLRWFASTRLAYAENGYRFLVPQLA
;
A
#
# COMPACT_ATOMS: atom_id res chain seq x y z
N MET A 1 -25.77 -10.00 16.40
CA MET A 1 -24.68 -9.04 16.12
C MET A 1 -24.38 -9.11 14.63
N PRO A 2 -24.30 -7.99 13.90
CA PRO A 2 -23.95 -8.02 12.48
C PRO A 2 -22.54 -8.58 12.28
N ASN A 3 -22.32 -9.29 11.16
CA ASN A 3 -21.04 -9.87 10.82
C ASN A 3 -20.02 -8.74 10.57
N PRO A 4 -18.93 -8.62 11.37
CA PRO A 4 -18.01 -7.50 11.31
C PRO A 4 -17.16 -7.45 10.03
N ILE A 5 -17.21 -8.51 9.20
CA ILE A 5 -16.42 -8.62 7.97
C ILE A 5 -17.13 -7.98 6.76
N LEU A 6 -18.47 -7.85 6.80
CA LEU A 6 -19.29 -7.35 5.69
C LEU A 6 -19.76 -5.92 5.94
N LEU A 7 -18.80 -5.01 6.15
CA LEU A 7 -19.08 -3.58 6.20
C LEU A 7 -19.13 -3.01 4.78
N ASN A 8 -20.24 -2.37 4.41
CA ASN A 8 -20.34 -1.56 3.20
C ASN A 8 -19.61 -0.24 3.42
N LEU A 9 -18.31 -0.23 3.11
CA LEU A 9 -17.48 0.97 3.13
C LEU A 9 -17.51 1.65 1.76
N PRO A 10 -17.50 3.00 1.70
CA PRO A 10 -17.32 3.70 0.44
C PRO A 10 -15.91 3.44 -0.14
N ASP A 11 -15.74 3.60 -1.45
CA ASP A 11 -14.48 3.40 -2.16
C ASP A 11 -13.45 4.53 -1.91
N HIS A 12 -13.93 5.66 -1.39
CA HIS A 12 -13.15 6.80 -0.95
C HIS A 12 -13.81 7.49 0.26
N LEU A 13 -13.01 8.25 1.00
CA LEU A 13 -13.42 9.07 2.13
C LEU A 13 -12.98 10.51 1.87
N GLU A 14 -13.89 11.46 2.03
CA GLU A 14 -13.59 12.88 1.87
C GLU A 14 -13.84 13.63 3.18
N THR A 15 -12.95 14.59 3.43
CA THR A 15 -13.06 15.58 4.49
C THR A 15 -12.74 16.94 3.89
N SER A 16 -12.85 18.01 4.67
CA SER A 16 -12.47 19.35 4.21
C SER A 16 -10.99 19.49 3.81
N ARG A 17 -10.11 18.57 4.24
CA ARG A 17 -8.65 18.67 4.03
C ARG A 17 -8.03 17.46 3.34
N LEU A 18 -8.71 16.32 3.33
CA LEU A 18 -8.16 15.04 2.89
C LEU A 18 -9.16 14.29 2.03
N HIS A 19 -8.66 13.74 0.93
CA HIS A 19 -9.31 12.72 0.14
C HIS A 19 -8.49 11.43 0.27
N MET A 20 -9.10 10.41 0.87
CA MET A 20 -8.49 9.10 1.09
C MET A 20 -9.16 8.08 0.17
N ARG A 21 -8.35 7.37 -0.60
CA ARG A 21 -8.80 6.34 -1.54
C ARG A 21 -7.76 5.23 -1.66
N VAL A 22 -8.17 4.11 -2.25
CA VAL A 22 -7.22 3.07 -2.65
C VAL A 22 -6.27 3.64 -3.73
N PRO A 23 -4.95 3.34 -3.67
CA PRO A 23 -4.01 3.70 -4.72
C PRO A 23 -4.42 3.14 -6.10
N ARG A 24 -4.18 3.91 -7.16
CA ARG A 24 -4.50 3.60 -8.55
C ARG A 24 -3.22 3.59 -9.39
N ALA A 25 -3.30 2.97 -10.57
CA ALA A 25 -2.23 3.09 -11.56
C ALA A 25 -1.99 4.56 -11.90
N GLY A 26 -0.72 4.99 -11.92
CA GLY A 26 -0.32 6.39 -12.10
C GLY A 26 0.04 7.12 -10.80
N ASP A 27 -0.38 6.64 -9.63
CA ASP A 27 -0.04 7.29 -8.35
C ASP A 27 1.41 7.05 -7.92
N GLY A 28 2.09 6.07 -8.54
CA GLY A 28 3.37 5.56 -8.07
C GLY A 28 4.47 6.63 -7.98
N ALA A 29 4.56 7.52 -8.97
CA ALA A 29 5.52 8.63 -8.95
C ALA A 29 5.26 9.61 -7.79
N GLN A 30 3.99 9.91 -7.51
CA GLN A 30 3.61 10.80 -6.40
C GLN A 30 3.90 10.16 -5.04
N VAL A 31 3.61 8.86 -4.91
CA VAL A 31 3.93 8.11 -3.69
C VAL A 31 5.43 7.99 -3.48
N TYR A 32 6.19 7.71 -4.54
CA TYR A 32 7.65 7.65 -4.50
C TYR A 32 8.23 8.97 -3.96
N ALA A 33 7.81 10.09 -4.54
CA ALA A 33 8.26 11.42 -4.13
C ALA A 33 7.95 11.70 -2.65
N ALA A 34 6.71 11.42 -2.20
CA ALA A 34 6.30 11.62 -0.82
C ALA A 34 7.10 10.75 0.17
N VAL A 35 7.39 9.49 -0.21
CA VAL A 35 8.21 8.59 0.60
C VAL A 35 9.63 9.11 0.69
N CYS A 36 10.27 9.46 -0.43
CA CYS A 36 11.63 9.98 -0.46
C CYS A 36 11.80 11.25 0.38
N GLU A 37 10.83 12.18 0.29
CA GLU A 37 10.77 13.36 1.15
C GLU A 37 10.74 13.00 2.65
N SER A 38 9.97 11.96 2.99
CA SER A 38 9.74 11.55 4.39
C SER A 38 10.80 10.61 4.96
N LEU A 39 11.69 10.04 4.13
CA LEU A 39 12.66 9.01 4.54
C LEU A 39 13.50 9.38 5.78
N PRO A 40 14.03 10.62 5.92
CA PRO A 40 14.82 10.99 7.10
C PRO A 40 14.05 10.82 8.41
N ALA A 41 12.76 11.15 8.41
CA ALA A 41 11.88 10.99 9.56
C ALA A 41 11.48 9.52 9.75
N LEU A 42 11.13 8.82 8.67
CA LEU A 42 10.68 7.43 8.73
C LEU A 42 11.76 6.46 9.22
N ARG A 43 13.04 6.75 8.94
CA ARG A 43 14.18 5.94 9.38
C ARG A 43 14.43 5.96 10.89
N GLN A 44 13.71 6.78 11.65
CA GLN A 44 13.71 6.70 13.11
C GLN A 44 12.94 5.46 13.62
N PHE A 45 12.09 4.86 12.77
CA PHE A 45 11.17 3.78 13.14
C PHE A 45 11.47 2.46 12.41
N THR A 46 12.75 2.16 12.14
CA THR A 46 13.16 0.97 11.37
C THR A 46 12.68 -0.36 11.95
N ALA A 47 12.45 -0.44 13.25
CA ALA A 47 11.85 -1.62 13.89
C ALA A 47 10.42 -1.89 13.42
N SER A 48 9.63 -0.84 13.13
CA SER A 48 8.23 -0.94 12.66
C SER A 48 8.08 -0.78 11.15
N LEU A 49 9.04 -0.10 10.52
CA LEU A 49 9.06 0.19 9.08
C LEU A 49 10.35 -0.38 8.44
N PRO A 50 10.59 -1.70 8.45
CA PRO A 50 11.85 -2.27 7.97
C PRO A 50 12.15 -1.96 6.49
N TRP A 51 11.11 -1.65 5.70
CA TRP A 51 11.21 -1.30 4.29
C TRP A 51 11.91 0.06 4.01
N VAL A 52 12.04 0.93 5.01
CA VAL A 52 12.67 2.27 4.86
C VAL A 52 14.20 2.22 4.86
N VAL A 53 14.77 1.07 5.23
CA VAL A 53 16.23 0.84 5.30
C VAL A 53 16.81 0.67 3.90
N GLY A 54 16.06 0.00 3.00
CA GLY A 54 16.49 -0.24 1.62
C GLY A 54 16.44 0.99 0.73
N GLU A 55 17.07 0.88 -0.43
CA GLU A 55 16.94 1.88 -1.50
C GLU A 55 15.49 1.95 -1.99
N GLN A 56 14.96 3.17 -2.11
CA GLN A 56 13.64 3.40 -2.68
C GLN A 56 13.81 3.60 -4.18
N SER A 57 13.06 2.85 -4.98
CA SER A 57 12.98 3.03 -6.43
C SER A 57 11.55 3.36 -6.85
N GLU A 58 11.42 4.13 -7.94
CA GLU A 58 10.13 4.45 -8.55
C GLU A 58 9.39 3.16 -8.96
N GLU A 59 10.12 2.16 -9.47
CA GLU A 59 9.58 0.83 -9.77
C GLU A 59 8.97 0.15 -8.53
N ASN A 60 9.62 0.25 -7.36
CA ASN A 60 9.09 -0.30 -6.11
C ASN A 60 7.82 0.43 -5.65
N SER A 61 7.74 1.74 -5.86
CA SER A 61 6.51 2.52 -5.61
C SER A 61 5.40 2.21 -6.63
N HIS A 62 5.75 1.87 -7.87
CA HIS A 62 4.82 1.39 -8.88
C HIS A 62 4.32 -0.04 -8.55
N ARG A 63 5.15 -0.83 -7.86
CA ARG A 63 4.83 -2.17 -7.32
C ARG A 63 3.87 -2.16 -6.13
N LEU A 64 3.42 -1.00 -5.62
CA LEU A 64 2.24 -0.93 -4.73
C LEU A 64 0.99 -1.58 -5.37
N ARG A 65 0.98 -1.77 -6.69
CA ARG A 65 0.10 -2.68 -7.41
C ARG A 65 -0.10 -4.00 -6.67
N TRP A 66 0.96 -4.61 -6.14
CA TRP A 66 0.92 -5.98 -5.63
C TRP A 66 0.23 -6.15 -4.28
N PHE A 67 0.12 -5.10 -3.45
CA PHE A 67 -0.61 -5.15 -2.17
C PHE A 67 -2.05 -4.61 -2.26
N ALA A 68 -2.33 -3.71 -3.20
CA ALA A 68 -3.68 -3.19 -3.43
C ALA A 68 -4.49 -4.11 -4.37
N SER A 69 -3.89 -4.61 -5.46
CA SER A 69 -4.57 -5.52 -6.40
C SER A 69 -4.67 -6.94 -5.86
N THR A 70 -3.97 -7.26 -4.78
CA THR A 70 -4.12 -8.56 -4.14
C THR A 70 -5.54 -8.74 -3.66
N ARG A 71 -6.28 -7.70 -3.26
CA ARG A 71 -7.70 -7.85 -2.90
C ARG A 71 -8.60 -8.26 -4.09
N LEU A 72 -8.24 -7.88 -5.32
CA LEU A 72 -8.95 -8.33 -6.53
C LEU A 72 -8.54 -9.76 -6.94
N ALA A 73 -7.26 -10.12 -6.80
CA ALA A 73 -6.79 -11.48 -7.05
C ALA A 73 -7.15 -12.50 -5.94
N TYR A 74 -7.26 -12.05 -4.68
CA TYR A 74 -7.59 -12.86 -3.50
C TYR A 74 -9.06 -13.30 -3.49
N ALA A 75 -9.96 -12.52 -4.09
CA ALA A 75 -11.37 -12.87 -4.20
C ALA A 75 -11.62 -14.02 -5.20
N GLU A 76 -10.77 -14.17 -6.21
CA GLU A 76 -10.99 -15.12 -7.31
C GLU A 76 -10.27 -16.48 -7.12
N ASN A 77 -9.17 -16.56 -6.35
CA ASN A 77 -8.26 -17.72 -6.42
C ASN A 77 -7.83 -18.36 -5.10
N GLY A 78 -8.57 -18.17 -4.00
CA GLY A 78 -8.45 -19.01 -2.80
C GLY A 78 -7.04 -19.12 -2.21
N TYR A 79 -6.70 -18.23 -1.27
CA TYR A 79 -5.65 -18.36 -0.24
C TYR A 79 -4.41 -19.22 -0.57
N ARG A 80 -3.70 -18.98 -1.67
CA ARG A 80 -2.36 -19.56 -1.90
C ARG A 80 -1.31 -18.47 -1.86
N PHE A 81 -0.66 -18.35 -0.70
CA PHE A 81 0.48 -17.47 -0.49
C PHE A 81 1.62 -17.86 -1.43
N LEU A 82 1.98 -16.96 -2.35
CA LEU A 82 3.28 -16.96 -3.00
C LEU A 82 3.87 -15.56 -2.82
N VAL A 83 4.46 -15.32 -1.66
CA VAL A 83 5.50 -14.29 -1.53
C VAL A 83 6.70 -14.87 -2.28
N PRO A 84 7.19 -14.26 -3.38
CA PRO A 84 8.46 -14.69 -3.93
C PRO A 84 9.52 -14.29 -2.89
N GLN A 85 10.22 -15.27 -2.32
CA GLN A 85 11.48 -15.02 -1.63
C GLN A 85 12.39 -14.32 -2.64
N LEU A 86 12.75 -13.07 -2.38
CA LEU A 86 13.80 -12.37 -3.10
C LEU A 86 15.09 -13.17 -2.89
N ALA A 87 15.66 -13.67 -3.98
CA ALA A 87 17.00 -14.25 -4.04
C ALA A 87 18.04 -13.12 -4.15
#